data_AF-A0A644YUR2-F1
#
_entry.id   AF-A0A644YUR2-F1
#
_cell.length_a   1.000
_cell.length_b   1.000
_cell.length_c   1.000
_cell.angle_alpha   90.00
_cell.angle_beta   90.00
_cell.angle_gamma   90.00
#
_symmetry.space_group_name_H-M   'P 1'
#
loop_
_entity.id
_entity.type
_entity.pdbx_description
1 polymer ?
#
loop_
_entity_poly.entity_id
_entity_poly.type
_entity_poly.pdbx_seq_one_letter_code
_entity_poly.pdbx_strand_id
1 'polypeptide(L)'
;MVEKNFDTRGWKTEFSITVVDGKITESAYENVNEAGAKKSEDADYQARMVEKAGVGPADYFPALNNQLVEKQDPEAVEVVTGATGSSDTFKKYAPMLVEAAEAGDTTTIEIDNVVEEE
;
A
#
# COMPACT_ATOMS: atom_id res chain seq x y z
N MET A 1 -6.59 -5.58 5.02
CA MET A 1 -6.85 -4.40 5.85
C MET A 1 -7.36 -3.27 5.00
N VAL A 2 -8.08 -2.33 5.61
CA VAL A 2 -8.69 -1.19 4.92
C VAL A 2 -8.68 0.04 5.83
N GLU A 3 -8.32 1.19 5.26
CA GLU A 3 -8.50 2.49 5.90
C GLU A 3 -9.99 2.89 5.92
N LYS A 4 -10.42 3.53 7.00
CA LYS A 4 -11.81 4.00 7.14
C LYS A 4 -12.07 5.27 6.35
N ASN A 5 -11.11 6.19 6.35
CA ASN A 5 -11.32 7.55 5.87
C ASN A 5 -10.58 7.75 4.54
N PHE A 6 -11.24 8.39 3.58
CA PHE A 6 -10.58 8.91 2.38
C PHE A 6 -9.75 10.14 2.76
N ASP A 7 -8.57 10.26 2.17
CA ASP A 7 -7.73 11.46 2.25
C ASP A 7 -8.41 12.66 1.58
N THR A 8 -7.81 13.84 1.72
CA THR A 8 -8.31 15.09 1.10
C THR A 8 -8.34 15.04 -0.43
N ARG A 9 -7.73 14.03 -1.06
CA ARG A 9 -7.70 13.79 -2.51
C ARG A 9 -8.67 12.67 -2.93
N GLY A 10 -9.45 12.13 -2.00
CA GLY A 10 -10.46 11.11 -2.26
C GLY A 10 -9.92 9.68 -2.35
N TRP A 11 -8.79 9.38 -1.74
CA TRP A 11 -8.15 8.06 -1.76
C TRP A 11 -8.03 7.46 -0.36
N LYS A 12 -8.20 6.14 -0.24
CA LYS A 12 -7.91 5.39 0.98
C LYS A 12 -7.07 4.16 0.66
N THR A 13 -6.36 3.64 1.63
CA THR A 13 -5.53 2.45 1.48
C THR A 13 -6.35 1.16 1.64
N GLU A 14 -6.10 0.22 0.74
CA GLU A 14 -6.43 -1.18 0.91
C GLU A 14 -5.15 -2.01 0.76
N PHE A 15 -4.96 -2.97 1.65
CA PHE A 15 -3.75 -3.79 1.65
C PHE A 15 -4.05 -5.21 2.12
N SER A 16 -3.74 -6.21 1.30
CA SER A 16 -3.74 -7.62 1.68
C SER A 16 -2.43 -8.32 1.29
N ILE A 17 -2.17 -9.46 1.94
CA ILE A 17 -1.13 -10.41 1.56
C ILE A 17 -1.73 -11.81 1.48
N THR A 18 -1.15 -12.67 0.65
CA THR A 18 -1.48 -14.10 0.60
C THR A 18 -0.28 -14.90 1.07
N VAL A 19 -0.46 -15.71 2.12
CA VAL A 19 0.59 -16.58 2.67
C VAL A 19 0.28 -18.04 2.38
N VAL A 20 1.22 -18.75 1.75
CA VAL A 20 1.13 -20.19 1.45
C VAL A 20 2.42 -20.85 1.92
N ASP A 21 2.30 -21.94 2.67
CA ASP A 21 3.43 -22.68 3.24
C ASP A 21 4.42 -21.78 4.01
N GLY A 22 3.88 -20.80 4.75
CA GLY A 22 4.67 -19.84 5.53
C GLY A 22 5.41 -18.80 4.69
N LYS A 23 5.09 -18.66 3.40
CA LYS A 23 5.70 -17.66 2.50
C LYS A 23 4.66 -16.69 1.97
N ILE A 24 5.02 -15.41 1.90
CA ILE A 24 4.22 -14.38 1.24
C ILE A 24 4.31 -14.63 -0.27
N THR A 25 3.20 -15.03 -0.88
CA THR A 25 3.09 -15.31 -2.32
C THR A 25 2.48 -14.15 -3.11
N GLU A 26 1.75 -13.27 -2.41
CA GLU A 26 1.12 -12.09 -3.00
C GLU A 26 1.11 -10.95 -1.98
N SER A 27 1.30 -9.74 -2.50
CA SER A 27 1.13 -8.47 -1.79
C SER A 27 0.28 -7.57 -2.68
N ALA A 28 -0.81 -7.05 -2.14
CA ALA A 28 -1.76 -6.21 -2.86
C ALA A 28 -2.04 -4.93 -2.07
N TYR A 29 -1.03 -4.06 -2.01
CA TYR A 29 -1.13 -2.69 -1.52
C TYR A 29 -1.61 -1.77 -2.64
N GLU A 30 -2.66 -1.00 -2.36
CA GLU A 30 -3.27 -0.07 -3.31
C GLU A 30 -3.92 1.11 -2.58
N ASN A 31 -4.15 2.20 -3.31
CA ASN A 31 -5.11 3.22 -2.91
C ASN A 31 -6.33 3.19 -3.82
N VAL A 32 -7.52 3.18 -3.24
CA VAL A 32 -8.79 3.15 -3.97
C VAL A 32 -9.60 4.41 -3.67
N ASN A 33 -10.34 4.90 -4.66
CA ASN A 33 -11.28 6.00 -4.47
C ASN A 33 -12.70 5.50 -4.16
N GLU A 34 -13.65 6.42 -3.94
CA GLU A 34 -15.04 6.08 -3.62
C GLU A 34 -15.74 5.22 -4.68
N ALA A 35 -15.30 5.30 -5.94
CA ALA A 35 -15.82 4.49 -7.03
C ALA A 35 -15.16 3.09 -7.11
N GLY A 36 -14.20 2.79 -6.22
CA GLY A 36 -13.41 1.57 -6.24
C GLY A 36 -12.34 1.54 -7.33
N ALA A 37 -12.04 2.67 -7.98
CA ALA A 37 -10.96 2.74 -8.95
C ALA A 37 -9.61 2.78 -8.22
N LYS A 38 -8.60 2.13 -8.81
CA LYS A 38 -7.25 2.04 -8.26
C LYS A 38 -6.40 3.23 -8.68
N LYS A 39 -5.59 3.73 -7.76
CA LYS A 39 -4.71 4.88 -8.00
C LYS A 39 -3.56 4.50 -8.93
N SER A 40 -3.09 3.26 -8.87
CA SER A 40 -2.12 2.71 -9.83
C SER A 40 -2.61 2.70 -11.28
N GLU A 41 -3.93 2.75 -11.51
CA GLU A 41 -4.57 2.77 -12.83
C GLU A 41 -4.96 4.20 -13.28
N ASP A 42 -4.77 5.21 -12.44
CA ASP A 42 -5.08 6.61 -12.74
C ASP A 42 -3.93 7.28 -13.52
N ALA A 43 -4.10 7.36 -14.84
CA ALA A 43 -3.12 7.95 -15.76
C ALA A 43 -2.87 9.44 -15.50
N ASP A 44 -3.87 10.19 -15.03
CA ASP A 44 -3.73 11.62 -14.75
C ASP A 44 -2.98 11.84 -13.43
N TYR A 45 -3.21 10.99 -12.43
CA TYR A 45 -2.40 11.00 -11.20
C TYR A 45 -0.95 10.61 -11.50
N GLN A 46 -0.74 9.56 -12.30
CA GLN A 46 0.58 9.14 -12.77
C GLN A 46 1.34 10.30 -13.40
N ALA A 47 0.76 10.95 -14.41
CA ALA A 47 1.41 12.05 -15.12
C ALA A 47 1.79 13.22 -14.20
N ARG A 48 0.85 13.65 -13.34
CA ARG A 48 1.07 14.75 -12.38
C ARG A 48 2.15 14.44 -11.36
N MET A 49 2.24 13.20 -10.89
CA MET A 49 3.22 12.81 -9.88
C MET A 49 4.60 12.62 -10.50
N VAL A 50 4.70 12.00 -11.67
CA VAL A 50 5.97 11.84 -12.41
C VAL A 50 6.60 13.19 -12.71
N GLU A 51 5.82 14.19 -13.15
CA GLU A 51 6.32 15.54 -13.40
C GLU A 51 6.99 16.18 -12.17
N LYS A 52 6.45 15.92 -10.97
CA LYS A 52 6.91 16.55 -9.73
C LYS A 52 7.98 15.74 -8.98
N ALA A 53 7.88 14.42 -9.03
CA ALA A 53 8.61 13.50 -8.16
C ALA A 53 9.43 12.44 -8.92
N GLY A 54 9.29 12.36 -10.25
CA GLY A 54 10.00 11.40 -11.10
C GLY A 54 9.46 9.96 -11.05
N VAL A 55 8.41 9.71 -10.26
CA VAL A 55 7.76 8.41 -10.08
C VAL A 55 6.26 8.65 -9.89
N GLY A 56 5.42 7.68 -10.25
CA GLY A 56 3.98 7.74 -9.95
C GLY A 56 3.40 6.42 -9.44
N PRO A 57 2.08 6.39 -9.17
CA PRO A 57 1.38 5.21 -8.63
C PRO A 57 1.58 3.93 -9.41
N ALA A 58 1.62 4.00 -10.75
CA ALA A 58 1.83 2.83 -11.59
C ALA A 58 3.24 2.23 -11.44
N ASP A 59 4.18 2.98 -10.85
CA ASP A 59 5.55 2.54 -10.60
C ASP A 59 5.73 2.06 -9.15
N TYR A 60 5.33 2.87 -8.17
CA TYR A 60 5.67 2.59 -6.76
C TYR A 60 4.80 1.49 -6.12
N PHE A 61 3.52 1.35 -6.51
CA PHE A 61 2.68 0.28 -5.97
C PHE A 61 3.23 -1.10 -6.36
N PRO A 62 3.51 -1.40 -7.65
CA PRO A 62 4.17 -2.64 -8.02
C PRO A 62 5.54 -2.82 -7.35
N ALA A 63 6.35 -1.76 -7.25
CA ALA A 63 7.67 -1.84 -6.63
C ALA A 63 7.59 -2.25 -5.15
N LEU A 64 6.70 -1.65 -4.35
CA LEU A 64 6.54 -2.00 -2.94
C LEU A 64 5.99 -3.41 -2.75
N ASN A 65 4.98 -3.80 -3.53
CA ASN A 65 4.40 -5.13 -3.48
C ASN A 65 5.41 -6.23 -3.85
N ASN A 66 6.17 -6.02 -4.93
CA ASN A 66 7.20 -6.96 -5.35
C ASN A 66 8.30 -7.06 -4.30
N GLN A 67 8.74 -5.94 -3.72
CA GLN A 67 9.74 -5.96 -2.65
C GLN A 67 9.33 -6.81 -1.46
N LEU A 68 8.07 -6.74 -1.00
CA LEU A 68 7.62 -7.57 0.13
C LEU A 68 7.60 -9.07 -0.24
N VAL A 69 7.14 -9.42 -1.44
CA VAL A 69 7.16 -10.80 -1.93
C VAL A 69 8.60 -11.31 -2.08
N GLU A 70 9.53 -10.49 -2.55
CA GLU A 70 10.94 -10.89 -2.72
C GLU A 70 11.67 -11.00 -1.38
N LYS A 71 11.47 -10.03 -0.49
CA LYS A 71 12.21 -9.91 0.76
C LYS A 71 11.64 -10.78 1.87
N GLN A 72 10.36 -11.13 1.81
CA GLN A 72 9.62 -11.88 2.85
C GLN A 72 9.65 -11.21 4.24
N ASP A 73 10.07 -9.95 4.31
CA ASP A 73 10.25 -9.19 5.53
C ASP A 73 9.79 -7.75 5.27
N PRO A 74 8.73 -7.27 5.97
CA PRO A 74 8.22 -5.91 5.80
C PRO A 74 9.22 -4.83 6.24
N GLU A 75 10.11 -5.11 7.20
CA GLU A 75 11.11 -4.15 7.65
C GLU A 75 12.22 -3.92 6.60
N ALA A 76 12.50 -4.96 5.81
CA ALA A 76 13.48 -4.93 4.74
C ALA A 76 12.99 -4.18 3.49
N VAL A 77 11.69 -3.88 3.37
CA VAL A 77 11.16 -3.08 2.24
C VAL A 77 11.74 -1.68 2.28
N GLU A 78 12.26 -1.23 1.14
CA GLU A 78 12.91 0.06 0.98
C GLU A 78 11.91 1.09 0.45
N VAL A 79 12.12 2.34 0.88
CA VAL A 79 11.36 3.48 0.42
C VAL A 79 11.61 3.72 -1.07
N VAL A 80 10.54 3.98 -1.83
CA VAL A 80 10.65 4.42 -3.21
C VAL A 80 10.84 5.94 -3.23
N THR A 81 11.99 6.41 -3.72
CA THR A 81 12.28 7.85 -3.85
C THR A 81 11.21 8.54 -4.67
N GLY A 82 10.66 9.64 -4.15
CA GLY A 82 9.54 10.37 -4.75
C GLY A 82 8.15 9.87 -4.30
N ALA A 83 8.07 8.74 -3.61
CA ALA A 83 6.85 8.17 -3.04
C ALA A 83 7.03 7.81 -1.55
N THR A 84 7.73 8.67 -0.80
CA THR A 84 8.05 8.44 0.63
C THR A 84 6.80 8.21 1.47
N GLY A 85 5.78 9.07 1.36
CA GLY A 85 4.55 8.91 2.15
C GLY A 85 3.84 7.57 1.91
N SER A 86 3.71 7.15 0.65
CA SER A 86 3.14 5.83 0.32
C SER A 86 4.03 4.68 0.79
N SER A 87 5.35 4.85 0.81
CA SER A 87 6.28 3.85 1.32
C SER A 87 6.20 3.72 2.84
N ASP A 88 6.09 4.84 3.56
CA ASP A 88 5.97 4.84 5.01
C ASP A 88 4.65 4.19 5.46
N THR A 89 3.54 4.50 4.78
CA THR A 89 2.25 3.80 5.01
C THR A 89 2.38 2.30 4.75
N PHE A 90 3.03 1.89 3.67
CA PHE A 90 3.28 0.47 3.39
C PHE A 90 4.05 -0.18 4.54
N LYS A 91 5.17 0.42 4.96
CA LYS A 91 6.03 -0.11 6.03
C LYS A 91 5.34 -0.11 7.40
N LYS A 92 4.39 0.79 7.63
CA LYS A 92 3.55 0.79 8.84
C LYS A 92 2.55 -0.37 8.83
N TYR A 93 1.97 -0.69 7.68
CA TYR A 93 0.84 -1.62 7.56
C TYR A 93 1.27 -3.06 7.28
N ALA A 94 2.32 -3.28 6.49
CA ALA A 94 2.79 -4.62 6.15
C ALA A 94 3.11 -5.49 7.40
N PRO A 95 3.77 -4.98 8.46
CA PRO A 95 4.01 -5.76 9.68
C PRO A 95 2.73 -6.27 10.35
N MET A 96 1.66 -5.45 10.37
CA MET A 96 0.38 -5.84 10.96
C MET A 96 -0.27 -7.00 10.18
N LEU A 97 -0.15 -7.00 8.85
CA LEU A 97 -0.65 -8.09 8.01
C LEU A 97 0.17 -9.38 8.22
N VAL A 98 1.49 -9.25 8.33
CA VAL A 98 2.37 -10.40 8.60
C VAL A 98 2.07 -11.00 9.97
N GLU A 99 1.93 -10.18 11.02
CA GLU A 99 1.56 -10.64 12.36
C GLU A 99 0.20 -11.36 12.37
N ALA A 100 -0.81 -10.79 11.69
CA ALA A 100 -2.11 -11.43 11.55
C ALA A 100 -2.01 -12.78 10.82
N ALA A 101 -1.22 -12.85 9.74
CA ALA A 101 -1.02 -14.09 9.00
C ALA A 101 -0.28 -15.16 9.81
N GLU A 102 0.72 -14.78 10.62
CA GLU A 102 1.42 -15.68 11.56
C GLU A 102 0.49 -16.24 12.62
N ALA A 103 -0.48 -15.43 13.08
CA ALA A 103 -1.54 -15.86 14.00
C ALA A 103 -2.66 -16.66 13.31
N GLY A 104 -2.66 -16.74 11.97
CA GLY A 104 -3.75 -17.34 11.19
C GLY A 104 -5.05 -16.52 11.21
N ASP A 105 -4.98 -15.23 11.55
CA ASP A 105 -6.13 -14.33 11.58
C ASP A 105 -6.37 -13.72 10.20
N THR A 106 -7.50 -14.06 9.58
CA THR A 106 -7.94 -13.51 8.30
C THR A 106 -8.99 -12.41 8.45
N THR A 107 -9.25 -11.95 9.67
CA THR A 107 -10.19 -10.86 9.94
C THR A 107 -9.67 -9.58 9.30
N THR A 108 -10.56 -8.80 8.69
CA THR A 108 -10.16 -7.52 8.10
C THR A 108 -9.79 -6.54 9.21
N ILE A 109 -8.52 -6.14 9.25
CA ILE A 109 -8.06 -5.03 10.10
C ILE A 109 -8.60 -3.72 9.51
N GLU A 110 -9.37 -2.97 10.30
CA GLU A 110 -9.78 -1.61 9.96
C GLU A 110 -8.83 -0.59 10.60
N ILE A 111 -8.35 0.37 9.81
CA ILE A 111 -7.49 1.46 10.29
C ILE A 111 -8.29 2.75 10.30
N ASP A 112 -8.48 3.35 11.47
CA ASP A 112 -9.00 4.72 11.59
C ASP A 112 -7.85 5.70 11.35
N ASN A 113 -7.56 5.95 10.07
CA ASN A 113 -6.47 6.81 9.62
C ASN A 113 -6.82 8.28 9.85
N VAL A 114 -5.83 9.04 10.31
CA VAL A 114 -5.95 10.50 10.42
C VAL A 114 -5.94 11.10 9.02
N VAL A 115 -6.93 11.94 8.73
CA VAL A 115 -6.96 12.74 7.50
C VAL A 115 -6.24 14.04 7.79
N GLU A 116 -5.03 14.20 7.27
CA GLU A 116 -4.28 15.46 7.37
C GLU A 116 -4.80 16.45 6.32
N GLU A 117 -5.07 17.69 6.75
CA GLU A 117 -5.42 18.78 5.85
C GLU A 117 -4.14 19.31 5.16
N GLU A 118 -4.17 19.46 3.82
CA GLU A 118 -3.05 20.03 3.05
C GLU A 118 -3.04 21.56 3.04
#